data_AF-A0A315WK10-F1
#
_entry.id   AF-A0A315WK10-F1
#
_cell.length_a   1.000
_cell.length_b   1.000
_cell.length_c   1.000
_cell.angle_alpha   90.00
_cell.angle_beta   90.00
_cell.angle_gamma   90.00
#
_symmetry.space_group_name_H-M   'P 1'
#
loop_
_entity.id
_entity.type
_entity.pdbx_description
1 polymer ?
#
loop_
_entity_poly.entity_id
_entity_poly.type
_entity_poly.pdbx_seq_one_letter_code
_entity_poly.pdbx_strand_id
1 'polypeptide(L)' 'MIVCEGQLSGDFEGFDDTDTIFEFYNGQKWQQAVYSYSYFYSYMPQAKVVQEGGVYRLYVQGMMGSVEVKRA' A
#
# COMPACT_ATOMS: atom_id res chain seq x y z
N MET A 1 -6.74 5.08 -12.42
CA MET A 1 -5.74 4.39 -13.30
C MET A 1 -4.82 3.57 -12.41
N ILE A 2 -4.53 2.30 -12.74
CA ILE A 2 -3.52 1.52 -12.00
C ILE A 2 -2.13 2.05 -12.41
N VAL A 3 -1.31 2.44 -11.43
CA VAL A 3 0.04 3.02 -11.65
C VAL A 3 1.16 2.14 -11.12
N CYS A 4 0.83 1.15 -10.29
CA CYS A 4 1.73 0.12 -9.78
C CYS A 4 0.87 -1.08 -9.39
N GLU A 5 1.32 -2.30 -9.69
CA GLU A 5 0.62 -3.54 -9.35
C GLU A 5 1.65 -4.66 -9.23
N GLY A 6 1.45 -5.56 -8.26
CA GLY A 6 2.33 -6.68 -7.98
C GLY A 6 2.31 -7.07 -6.51
N GLN A 7 3.29 -7.86 -6.09
CA GLN A 7 3.43 -8.25 -4.68
C GLN A 7 4.16 -7.18 -3.87
N LEU A 8 3.70 -6.97 -2.63
CA LEU A 8 4.53 -6.33 -1.61
C LEU A 8 5.69 -7.27 -1.22
N SER A 9 6.81 -6.69 -0.82
CA SER A 9 8.00 -7.41 -0.38
C SER A 9 7.90 -7.76 1.09
N GLY A 10 8.13 -9.03 1.44
CA GLY A 10 8.17 -9.49 2.82
C GLY A 10 6.81 -9.46 3.52
N ASP A 11 6.87 -9.20 4.83
CA ASP A 11 5.69 -9.13 5.70
C ASP A 11 4.94 -7.81 5.49
N PHE A 12 3.62 -7.92 5.36
CA PHE A 12 2.70 -6.80 5.44
C PHE A 12 1.87 -6.96 6.72
N GLU A 13 1.91 -5.96 7.60
CA GLU A 13 1.23 -6.00 8.90
C GLU A 13 -0.02 -5.10 8.97
N GLY A 14 -0.32 -4.40 7.87
CA GLY A 14 -1.45 -3.48 7.79
C GLY A 14 -1.04 -2.05 7.48
N PHE A 15 -1.94 -1.13 7.82
CA PHE A 15 -1.70 0.30 7.83
C PHE A 15 -1.45 0.73 9.26
N ASP A 16 -0.47 1.62 9.48
CA ASP A 16 -0.09 2.06 10.82
C ASP A 16 -0.06 3.60 10.91
N ASP A 17 0.93 4.22 10.30
CA ASP A 17 1.14 5.66 10.33
C ASP A 17 1.78 6.20 9.05
N THR A 18 2.12 7.49 9.04
CA THR A 18 2.73 8.14 7.87
C THR A 18 4.18 7.76 7.64
N ASP A 19 4.83 7.05 8.55
CA ASP A 19 6.21 6.55 8.38
C ASP A 19 6.24 5.15 7.74
N THR A 20 5.07 4.51 7.61
CA THR A 20 4.90 3.21 6.97
C THR A 20 5.24 3.28 5.47
N ILE A 21 6.18 2.41 5.04
CA ILE A 21 6.60 2.26 3.64
C ILE A 21 6.17 0.89 3.12
N PHE A 22 5.47 0.90 2.00
CA PHE A 22 5.09 -0.28 1.23
C PHE A 22 6.05 -0.44 0.05
N GLU A 23 6.92 -1.44 0.12
CA GLU A 23 7.83 -1.79 -0.95
C GLU A 23 7.25 -2.93 -1.80
N PHE A 24 7.16 -2.72 -3.10
CA PHE A 24 6.82 -3.76 -4.06
C PHE A 24 8.06 -4.60 -4.40
N TYR A 25 7.86 -5.86 -4.79
CA TYR A 25 8.94 -6.79 -5.15
C TYR A 25 9.83 -6.27 -6.30
N ASN A 26 9.31 -5.38 -7.15
CA ASN A 26 10.06 -4.72 -8.22
C ASN A 26 10.89 -3.49 -7.75
N GLY A 27 10.92 -3.20 -6.45
CA GLY A 27 11.66 -2.10 -5.85
C GLY A 27 10.93 -0.75 -5.80
N GLN A 28 9.69 -0.65 -6.33
CA GLN A 28 8.89 0.56 -6.19
C GLN A 28 8.44 0.73 -4.73
N LYS A 29 8.55 1.95 -4.19
CA LYS A 29 8.19 2.25 -2.80
C LYS A 29 7.09 3.31 -2.73
N TRP A 30 6.15 3.10 -1.83
CA TRP A 30 5.04 4.00 -1.56
C TRP A 30 4.95 4.23 -0.05
N GLN A 31 4.88 5.47 0.38
CA GLN A 31 4.72 5.84 1.78
C GLN A 31 3.25 6.16 2.06
N GLN A 32 2.73 5.71 3.19
CA GLN A 32 1.40 6.11 3.64
C GLN A 32 1.32 7.65 3.80
N ALA A 33 0.31 8.27 3.18
CA ALA A 33 0.19 9.72 3.11
C ALA A 33 -0.64 10.32 4.26
N VAL A 34 -1.50 9.52 4.89
CA VAL A 34 -2.42 9.95 5.95
C VAL A 34 -2.39 8.96 7.11
N TYR A 35 -2.62 9.42 8.33
CA TYR A 35 -2.78 8.53 9.47
C TYR A 35 -4.01 7.63 9.27
N SER A 36 -3.79 6.32 9.35
CA SER A 36 -4.82 5.30 9.23
C SER A 36 -4.25 4.01 9.82
N TYR A 37 -4.99 3.43 10.77
CA TYR A 37 -4.61 2.19 11.42
C TYR A 37 -5.55 1.07 11.02
N SER A 38 -5.00 -0.04 10.52
CA SER A 38 -5.74 -1.26 10.22
C SER A 38 -4.79 -2.44 10.18
N TYR A 39 -4.83 -3.29 11.21
CA TYR A 39 -4.02 -4.50 11.27
C TYR A 39 -4.51 -5.56 10.28
N PHE A 40 -3.58 -6.10 9.49
CA PHE A 40 -3.80 -7.27 8.63
C PHE A 40 -2.45 -7.90 8.30
N TYR A 41 -2.21 -9.12 8.79
CA TYR A 41 -1.00 -9.84 8.47
C TYR A 41 -1.15 -10.63 7.16
N SER A 42 -0.20 -10.45 6.24
CA SER A 42 -0.02 -11.32 5.08
C SER A 42 1.43 -11.31 4.62
N TYR A 43 1.93 -12.48 4.20
CA TYR A 43 3.25 -12.59 3.58
C TYR A 43 3.14 -12.34 2.07
N MET A 44 3.89 -11.35 1.57
CA MET A 44 3.97 -10.96 0.16
C MET A 44 2.60 -10.84 -0.56
N PRO A 45 1.62 -10.10 0.01
CA PRO A 45 0.29 -9.99 -0.60
C PRO A 45 0.35 -9.28 -1.96
N GLN A 46 -0.60 -9.62 -2.83
CA GLN A 46 -0.85 -8.81 -4.03
C GLN A 46 -1.40 -7.45 -3.61
N ALA A 47 -0.93 -6.41 -4.28
CA ALA A 47 -1.37 -5.06 -4.07
C ALA A 47 -1.37 -4.26 -5.37
N LYS A 48 -2.09 -3.15 -5.37
CA LYS A 48 -2.08 -2.19 -6.47
C LYS A 48 -2.20 -0.77 -5.93
N VAL A 49 -1.52 0.15 -6.61
CA VAL A 49 -1.70 1.59 -6.40
C VAL A 49 -2.55 2.13 -7.54
N VAL A 50 -3.66 2.75 -7.17
CA VAL A 50 -4.60 3.37 -8.10
C VAL A 50 -4.55 4.88 -7.92
N GLN A 51 -4.38 5.60 -9.03
CA GLN A 51 -4.62 7.03 -9.07
C GLN A 51 -6.11 7.29 -9.29
N GLU A 52 -6.74 7.95 -8.31
CA GLU A 52 -8.15 8.32 -8.31
C GLU A 52 -8.37 9.62 -7.54
N GLY A 53 -9.24 10.51 -8.04
CA GLY A 53 -9.54 11.77 -7.35
C GLY A 53 -8.35 12.72 -7.14
N GLY A 54 -7.27 12.58 -7.92
CA GLY A 54 -6.04 13.37 -7.76
C GLY A 54 -5.06 12.84 -6.72
N VAL A 55 -5.40 11.74 -6.04
CA VAL A 55 -4.54 11.07 -5.04
C VAL A 55 -4.15 9.68 -5.52
N TYR A 56 -3.21 9.05 -4.81
CA TYR A 56 -2.88 7.63 -4.99
C TYR A 56 -3.37 6.84 -3.79
N ARG A 57 -3.98 5.67 -4.05
CA ARG A 57 -4.44 4.77 -2.99
C ARG A 57 -3.87 3.38 -3.18
N LEU A 58 -3.38 2.79 -2.10
CA LEU A 58 -2.92 1.41 -2.03
C LEU A 58 -4.08 0.49 -1.63
N TYR A 59 -4.32 -0.53 -2.44
CA TYR A 59 -5.24 -1.62 -2.15
C TYR A 59 -4.43 -2.90 -1.98
N VAL A 60 -4.68 -3.63 -0.90
CA VAL A 60 -3.99 -4.89 -0.59
C VAL A 60 -5.01 -6.02 -0.61
N GLN A 61 -4.71 -7.11 -1.32
CA GLN A 61 -5.59 -8.27 -1.41
C GLN A 61 -5.85 -8.84 -0.01
N GLY A 62 -7.14 -9.02 0.32
CA GLY A 62 -7.58 -9.51 1.63
C GLY A 62 -8.01 -8.40 2.60
N MET A 63 -7.65 -7.14 2.32
CA MET A 63 -8.18 -5.99 3.06
C MET A 63 -9.44 -5.43 2.40
N MET A 64 -10.42 -5.05 3.21
CA MET A 64 -11.60 -4.31 2.73
C MET A 64 -11.29 -2.83 2.45
N GLY A 65 -10.26 -2.27 3.13
CA GLY A 65 -9.87 -0.88 3.04
C GLY A 65 -8.74 -0.61 2.05
N SER A 66 -8.53 0.67 1.79
CA SER A 66 -7.34 1.21 1.12
C SER A 66 -6.82 2.38 1.91
N VAL A 67 -5.54 2.71 1.73
CA VAL A 67 -4.94 3.90 2.35
C VAL A 67 -4.38 4.83 1.27
N GLU A 68 -4.43 6.13 1.52
CA GLU A 68 -3.76 7.09 0.65
C GLU A 68 -2.24 6.95 0.78
N VAL A 69 -1.54 7.01 -0.34
CA VAL A 69 -0.09 6.88 -0.42
C VAL A 69 0.52 7.99 -1.28
N LYS A 70 1.81 8.22 -1.07
CA LYS A 70 2.66 9.08 -1.90
C LYS A 70 3.90 8.29 -2.32
N ARG A 71 4.56 8.73 -3.40
CA ARG A 71 5.86 8.15 -3.77
C ARG A 71 6.87 8.42 -2.65
N ALA A 72 7.60 7.38 -2.25
CA ALA A 72 8.73 7.48 -1.31
C ALA A 72 10.04 7.78 -2.05
#